data_AF-A0A399RL53-F1
#
_entry.id   AF-A0A399RL53-F1
#
_cell.length_a   1.000
_cell.length_b   1.000
_cell.length_c   1.000
_cell.angle_alpha   90.00
_cell.angle_beta   90.00
_cell.angle_gamma   90.00
#
_symmetry.space_group_name_H-M   'P 1'
#
loop_
_entity.id
_entity.type
_entity.pdbx_description
1 polymer ?
#
loop_
_entity_poly.entity_id
_entity_poly.type
_entity_poly.pdbx_seq_one_letter_code
_entity_poly.pdbx_strand_id
1 'polypeptide(L)'
;MLEDYWINLTDAQASLISTAVLIVAGGLGVLLGAALFGGRVKNLKSALEASNEVIQKHQDEAKAQLKVMEEQMSATLGAVSQLRSSVFDLRTDVEEKVTDEAGKMRQAFKNHWYAIRDELQRRASDPNIHGRTRTRYAGFSNNEIAALIEVLQKDGVLQSSQANTFNDAHNLWTWHRNGRPPMTQGDVQKMRELAIDLVPNYRSE
;
A
#
# COMPACT_ATOMS: atom_id res chain seq x y z
N MET A 1 -67.53 -55.44 -13.04
CA MET A 1 -67.97 -54.47 -14.07
C MET A 1 -66.82 -53.71 -14.71
N LEU A 2 -65.77 -53.28 -13.98
CA LEU A 2 -64.54 -52.75 -14.60
C LEU A 2 -63.56 -53.86 -15.01
N GLU A 3 -63.44 -54.96 -14.24
CA GLU A 3 -62.50 -56.06 -14.52
C GLU A 3 -62.76 -56.77 -15.86
N ASP A 4 -64.02 -57.06 -16.20
CA ASP A 4 -64.37 -57.74 -17.46
C ASP A 4 -64.07 -56.91 -18.73
N TYR A 5 -63.98 -55.58 -18.58
CA TYR A 5 -63.69 -54.66 -19.68
C TYR A 5 -62.20 -54.61 -20.03
N TRP A 6 -61.32 -54.92 -19.06
CA TRP A 6 -59.86 -54.97 -19.27
C TRP A 6 -59.39 -56.29 -19.86
N ILE A 7 -60.17 -57.36 -19.72
CA ILE A 7 -59.78 -58.73 -20.12
C ILE A 7 -60.18 -59.03 -21.58
N ASN A 8 -61.18 -58.34 -22.13
CA ASN A 8 -61.69 -58.51 -23.51
C ASN A 8 -61.29 -57.36 -24.46
N LEU A 9 -60.09 -56.79 -24.28
CA LEU A 9 -59.56 -55.81 -25.22
C LEU A 9 -58.93 -56.52 -26.41
N THR A 10 -59.29 -56.13 -27.63
CA THR A 10 -58.54 -56.55 -28.82
C THR A 10 -57.10 -56.06 -28.71
N ASP A 11 -56.11 -56.80 -29.25
CA ASP A 11 -54.68 -56.46 -29.12
C ASP A 11 -54.35 -55.00 -29.47
N ALA A 12 -55.06 -54.44 -30.46
CA ALA A 12 -54.93 -53.06 -30.88
C ALA A 12 -55.41 -52.04 -29.82
N GLN A 13 -56.50 -52.33 -29.11
CA GLN A 13 -57.02 -51.48 -28.03
C GLN A 13 -56.15 -51.57 -26.77
N ALA A 14 -55.64 -52.78 -26.45
CA ALA A 14 -54.71 -52.98 -25.35
C ALA A 14 -53.41 -52.19 -25.56
N SER A 15 -52.88 -52.18 -26.78
CA SER A 15 -51.68 -51.41 -27.14
C SER A 15 -51.89 -49.89 -27.02
N LEU A 16 -53.02 -49.37 -27.50
CA LEU A 16 -53.37 -47.95 -27.38
C LEU A 16 -53.54 -47.50 -25.93
N ILE A 17 -54.22 -48.31 -25.11
CA ILE A 17 -54.44 -47.99 -23.69
C ILE A 17 -53.12 -48.08 -22.92
N SER A 18 -52.28 -49.08 -23.19
CA SER A 18 -50.94 -49.18 -22.57
C SER A 18 -50.09 -47.95 -22.89
N THR A 19 -50.08 -47.51 -24.15
CA THR A 19 -49.36 -46.29 -24.57
C THR A 19 -49.91 -45.04 -23.89
N ALA A 20 -51.24 -44.91 -23.79
CA ALA A 20 -51.87 -43.79 -23.09
C ALA A 20 -51.52 -43.77 -21.60
N VAL A 21 -51.54 -44.93 -20.93
CA VAL A 21 -51.13 -45.07 -19.53
C VAL A 21 -49.65 -44.71 -19.35
N LEU A 22 -48.79 -45.09 -20.28
CA LEU A 22 -47.35 -44.79 -20.23
C LEU A 22 -47.06 -43.29 -20.40
N ILE A 23 -47.80 -42.61 -21.27
CA ILE A 23 -47.71 -41.15 -21.45
C ILE A 23 -48.20 -40.43 -20.18
N VAL A 24 -49.32 -40.85 -19.60
CA VAL A 24 -49.86 -40.24 -18.38
C VAL A 24 -48.94 -40.50 -17.19
N ALA A 25 -48.43 -41.72 -17.02
CA ALA A 25 -47.49 -42.07 -15.98
C ALA A 25 -46.16 -41.31 -16.13
N GLY A 26 -45.63 -41.20 -17.35
CA GLY A 26 -44.44 -40.40 -17.66
C GLY A 26 -44.65 -38.91 -17.35
N GLY A 27 -45.79 -38.35 -17.73
CA GLY A 27 -46.15 -36.96 -17.45
C GLY A 27 -46.26 -36.67 -15.94
N LEU A 28 -46.93 -37.54 -15.19
CA LEU A 28 -47.03 -37.44 -13.73
C LEU A 28 -45.67 -37.60 -13.05
N GLY A 29 -44.80 -38.48 -13.55
CA GLY A 29 -43.44 -38.65 -13.06
C GLY A 29 -42.59 -37.38 -13.21
N VAL A 30 -42.70 -36.70 -14.35
CA VAL A 30 -42.00 -35.42 -14.59
C VAL A 30 -42.53 -34.32 -13.68
N LEU A 31 -43.85 -34.23 -13.48
CA LEU A 31 -44.46 -33.23 -12.59
C LEU A 31 -44.07 -33.44 -11.13
N LEU A 32 -44.08 -34.69 -10.65
CA LEU A 32 -43.63 -35.05 -9.31
C LEU A 32 -42.14 -34.79 -9.12
N GLY A 33 -41.31 -35.11 -10.11
CA GLY A 33 -39.89 -34.79 -10.11
C GLY A 33 -39.64 -33.27 -10.03
N ALA A 34 -40.34 -32.49 -10.86
CA ALA A 34 -40.24 -31.04 -10.83
C ALA A 34 -40.71 -30.44 -9.49
N ALA A 35 -41.79 -30.97 -8.90
CA ALA A 35 -42.30 -30.50 -7.62
C ALA A 35 -41.35 -30.84 -6.44
N LEU A 36 -40.83 -32.06 -6.39
CA LEU A 36 -39.94 -32.51 -5.30
C LEU A 36 -38.55 -31.86 -5.37
N PHE A 37 -38.01 -31.68 -6.57
CA PHE A 37 -36.64 -31.17 -6.74
C PHE A 37 -36.59 -29.67 -7.03
N GLY A 38 -37.63 -29.06 -7.60
CA GLY A 38 -37.67 -27.64 -7.93
C GLY A 38 -37.57 -26.71 -6.72
N GLY A 39 -38.20 -27.06 -5.60
CA GLY A 39 -38.11 -26.29 -4.36
C GLY A 39 -36.70 -26.31 -3.75
N ARG A 40 -36.02 -27.47 -3.79
CA ARG A 40 -34.66 -27.62 -3.27
C ARG A 40 -33.63 -26.86 -4.11
N VAL A 41 -33.75 -26.92 -5.44
CA VAL A 41 -32.88 -26.18 -6.37
C VAL A 41 -33.09 -24.67 -6.23
N LYS A 42 -34.33 -24.21 -6.07
CA LYS A 42 -34.63 -22.79 -5.82
C LYS A 42 -34.01 -22.31 -4.51
N ASN A 43 -34.12 -23.09 -3.43
CA ASN A 43 -33.51 -22.77 -2.14
C ASN A 43 -31.98 -22.73 -2.20
N LEU A 44 -31.34 -23.65 -2.94
CA LEU A 44 -29.89 -23.64 -3.14
C LEU A 44 -29.43 -22.41 -3.93
N LYS A 45 -30.17 -22.02 -4.98
CA LYS A 45 -29.87 -20.82 -5.75
C LYS A 45 -30.00 -19.56 -4.91
N SER A 46 -31.07 -19.44 -4.13
CA SER A 46 -31.28 -18.31 -3.22
C SER A 46 -30.21 -18.25 -2.11
N ALA A 47 -29.80 -19.39 -1.55
CA ALA A 47 -28.72 -19.46 -0.56
C ALA A 47 -27.36 -19.06 -1.17
N LEU A 48 -27.11 -19.46 -2.42
CA LEU A 48 -25.89 -19.11 -3.14
C LEU A 48 -25.84 -17.61 -3.48
N GLU A 49 -26.96 -17.03 -3.94
CA GLU A 49 -27.08 -15.59 -4.21
C GLU A 49 -26.88 -14.77 -2.92
N ALA A 50 -27.54 -15.15 -1.81
CA ALA A 50 -27.33 -14.51 -0.52
C ALA A 50 -25.89 -14.64 -0.02
N SER A 51 -25.25 -15.80 -0.22
CA SER A 51 -23.84 -15.99 0.15
C SER A 51 -22.91 -15.12 -0.71
N ASN A 52 -23.17 -14.97 -2.00
CA ASN A 52 -22.35 -14.13 -2.88
C ASN A 52 -22.46 -12.65 -2.50
N GLU A 53 -23.65 -12.18 -2.13
CA GLU A 53 -23.86 -10.80 -1.67
C GLU A 53 -23.08 -10.52 -0.37
N VAL A 54 -23.12 -11.45 0.60
CA VAL A 54 -22.35 -11.34 1.84
C VAL A 54 -20.84 -11.37 1.58
N ILE A 55 -20.38 -12.23 0.68
CA ILE A 55 -18.95 -12.32 0.32
C ILE A 55 -18.47 -11.03 -0.36
N GLN A 56 -19.25 -10.47 -1.28
CA GLN A 56 -18.89 -9.20 -1.93
C GLN A 56 -18.82 -8.05 -0.91
N LYS A 57 -19.83 -7.96 -0.04
CA LYS A 57 -19.85 -6.95 1.02
C LYS A 57 -18.65 -7.08 1.96
N HIS A 58 -18.31 -8.30 2.40
CA HIS A 58 -17.12 -8.54 3.21
C HIS A 58 -15.80 -8.25 2.47
N GLN A 59 -15.72 -8.52 1.17
CA GLN A 59 -14.54 -8.14 0.38
C GLN A 59 -14.37 -6.63 0.31
N ASP A 60 -15.45 -5.88 0.13
CA ASP A 60 -15.41 -4.41 0.06
C ASP A 60 -15.10 -3.80 1.44
N GLU A 61 -15.69 -4.32 2.51
CA GLU A 61 -15.38 -3.94 3.89
C GLU A 61 -13.91 -4.24 4.24
N ALA A 62 -13.40 -5.42 3.88
CA ALA A 62 -12.00 -5.80 4.10
C ALA A 62 -11.04 -4.90 3.31
N LYS A 63 -11.34 -4.57 2.05
CA LYS A 63 -10.53 -3.62 1.26
C LYS A 63 -10.52 -2.24 1.90
N ALA A 64 -11.66 -1.75 2.37
CA ALA A 64 -11.75 -0.47 3.06
C ALA A 64 -10.93 -0.46 4.35
N GLN A 65 -11.03 -1.53 5.17
CA GLN A 65 -10.22 -1.68 6.38
C GLN A 65 -8.72 -1.77 6.10
N LEU A 66 -8.32 -2.52 5.06
CA LEU A 66 -6.91 -2.61 4.66
C LEU A 66 -6.37 -1.25 4.21
N LYS A 67 -7.16 -0.45 3.47
CA LYS A 67 -6.76 0.89 3.05
C LYS A 67 -6.57 1.83 4.25
N VAL A 68 -7.50 1.82 5.21
CA VAL A 68 -7.38 2.58 6.45
C VAL A 68 -6.17 2.13 7.27
N MET A 69 -5.93 0.81 7.35
CA MET A 69 -4.77 0.25 8.04
C MET A 69 -3.46 0.64 7.35
N GLU A 70 -3.41 0.67 6.01
CA GLU A 70 -2.25 1.13 5.24
C GLU A 70 -1.96 2.61 5.48
N GLU A 71 -2.98 3.47 5.48
CA GLU A 71 -2.86 4.89 5.80
C GLU A 71 -2.35 5.10 7.25
N GLN A 72 -2.90 4.36 8.22
CA GLN A 72 -2.46 4.42 9.61
C GLN A 72 -1.04 3.87 9.81
N MET A 73 -0.68 2.80 9.09
CA MET A 73 0.67 2.22 9.16
C MET A 73 1.69 3.14 8.50
N SER A 74 1.34 3.81 7.39
CA SER A 74 2.17 4.83 6.75
C SER A 74 2.38 6.04 7.68
N ALA A 75 1.32 6.53 8.32
CA ALA A 75 1.41 7.62 9.30
C ALA A 75 2.26 7.23 10.51
N THR A 76 2.07 6.03 11.05
CA THR A 76 2.85 5.50 12.19
C THR A 76 4.32 5.31 11.82
N LEU A 77 4.62 4.75 10.63
CA LEU A 77 6.00 4.58 10.16
C LEU A 77 6.69 5.92 9.93
N GLY A 78 5.98 6.90 9.37
CA GLY A 78 6.47 8.28 9.27
C GLY A 78 6.80 8.86 10.64
N ALA A 79 5.89 8.74 11.62
CA ALA A 79 6.10 9.22 12.98
C ALA A 79 7.25 8.50 13.70
N VAL A 80 7.41 7.20 13.52
CA VAL A 80 8.51 6.41 14.10
C VAL A 80 9.85 6.76 13.46
N SER A 81 9.89 6.96 12.13
CA SER A 81 11.09 7.43 11.43
C SER A 81 11.52 8.81 11.95
N GLN A 82 10.55 9.72 12.09
CA GLN A 82 10.77 11.07 12.61
C GLN A 82 11.27 11.04 14.07
N LEU A 83 10.66 10.22 14.94
CA LEU A 83 11.10 10.02 16.33
C LEU A 83 12.52 9.42 16.40
N ARG A 84 12.83 8.42 15.59
CA ARG A 84 14.18 7.83 15.54
C ARG A 84 15.22 8.84 15.08
N SER A 85 14.87 9.70 14.12
CA SER A 85 15.72 10.80 13.68
C SER A 85 15.96 11.80 14.83
N SER A 86 14.90 12.26 15.49
CA SER A 86 15.01 13.21 16.61
C SER A 86 15.83 12.66 17.78
N VAL A 87 15.72 11.36 18.11
CA VAL A 87 16.50 10.74 19.19
C VAL A 87 17.99 10.61 18.83
N PHE A 88 18.32 10.33 17.56
CA PHE A 88 19.70 10.29 17.10
C PHE A 88 20.33 11.69 17.07
N ASP A 89 19.57 12.68 16.59
CA ASP A 89 20.01 14.08 16.54
C ASP A 89 20.24 14.62 17.97
N LEU A 90 19.34 14.35 18.93
CA LEU A 90 19.50 14.73 20.34
C LEU A 90 20.74 14.10 21.01
N ARG A 91 21.05 12.83 20.73
CA ARG A 91 22.27 12.20 21.28
C ARG A 91 23.56 12.80 20.71
N THR A 92 23.50 13.33 19.50
CA THR A 92 24.65 13.96 18.83
C THR A 92 24.86 15.40 19.26
N ASP A 93 23.82 16.07 19.75
CA ASP A 93 23.86 17.47 20.19
C ASP A 93 24.19 17.66 21.69
N VAL A 94 24.15 16.61 22.51
CA VAL A 94 24.40 16.71 23.97
C VAL A 94 25.88 16.89 24.36
N GLU A 95 26.84 16.73 23.44
CA GLU A 95 28.28 16.81 23.78
C GLU A 95 29.02 18.08 23.34
N GLU A 96 28.38 19.02 22.65
CA GLU A 96 29.09 20.17 22.07
C GLU A 96 28.75 21.47 22.82
N LYS A 97 29.61 21.88 23.76
CA LYS A 97 29.51 23.21 24.39
C LYS A 97 29.69 24.28 23.30
N VAL A 98 28.58 24.88 22.87
CA VAL A 98 28.52 26.01 21.92
C VAL A 98 29.05 27.28 22.61
N THR A 99 30.35 27.33 22.88
CA THR A 99 30.99 28.49 23.55
C THR A 99 32.07 29.14 22.70
N ASP A 100 32.51 28.51 21.61
CA ASP A 100 33.51 29.03 20.67
C ASP A 100 32.98 29.14 19.23
N GLU A 101 33.69 29.89 18.38
CA GLU A 101 33.32 30.09 16.97
C GLU A 101 33.33 28.77 16.17
N ALA A 102 34.16 27.79 16.56
CA ALA A 102 34.18 26.47 15.95
C ALA A 102 32.87 25.70 16.20
N GLY A 103 32.34 25.74 17.42
CA GLY A 103 31.05 25.18 17.78
C GLY A 103 29.89 25.84 17.03
N LYS A 104 29.90 27.19 16.90
CA LYS A 104 28.87 27.91 16.11
C LYS A 104 28.90 27.51 14.63
N MET A 105 30.08 27.47 14.01
CA MET A 105 30.22 27.04 12.61
C MET A 105 29.68 25.63 12.40
N ARG A 106 29.96 24.72 13.33
CA ARG A 106 29.47 23.36 13.25
C ARG A 106 27.97 23.26 13.44
N GLN A 107 27.40 24.02 14.35
CA GLN A 107 25.96 24.08 14.50
C GLN A 107 25.29 24.59 13.22
N ALA A 108 25.82 25.66 12.62
CA ALA A 108 25.30 26.18 11.35
C ALA A 108 25.37 25.12 10.23
N PHE A 109 26.51 24.43 10.10
CA PHE A 109 26.69 23.34 9.15
C PHE A 109 25.68 22.20 9.35
N LYS A 110 25.50 21.75 10.60
CA LYS A 110 24.50 20.74 10.97
C LYS A 110 23.09 21.18 10.57
N ASN A 111 22.72 22.43 10.90
CA ASN A 111 21.40 22.97 10.59
C ASN A 111 21.13 22.97 9.07
N HIS A 112 22.12 23.38 8.26
CA HIS A 112 22.02 23.37 6.80
C HIS A 112 21.84 21.94 6.26
N TRP A 113 22.61 20.98 6.78
CA TRP A 113 22.49 19.58 6.42
C TRP A 113 21.11 19.00 6.78
N TYR A 114 20.61 19.26 7.99
CA TYR A 114 19.30 18.76 8.41
C TYR A 114 18.17 19.31 7.56
N ALA A 115 18.21 20.59 7.17
CA ALA A 115 17.24 21.14 6.23
C ALA A 115 17.25 20.41 4.87
N ILE A 116 18.43 20.09 4.34
CA ILE A 116 18.57 19.33 3.08
C ILE A 116 18.02 17.90 3.24
N ARG A 117 18.41 17.21 4.33
CA ARG A 117 17.95 15.85 4.64
C ARG A 117 16.43 15.79 4.76
N ASP A 118 15.85 16.72 5.49
CA ASP A 118 14.42 16.75 5.76
C ASP A 118 13.64 17.06 4.48
N GLU A 119 14.17 17.90 3.59
CA GLU A 119 13.59 18.12 2.25
C GLU A 119 13.65 16.85 1.38
N LEU A 120 14.74 16.08 1.41
CA LEU A 120 14.82 14.79 0.73
C LEU A 120 13.73 13.83 1.23
N GLN A 121 13.56 13.74 2.55
CA GLN A 121 12.52 12.91 3.17
C GLN A 121 11.11 13.40 2.83
N ARG A 122 10.90 14.72 2.77
CA ARG A 122 9.62 15.31 2.35
C ARG A 122 9.26 14.90 0.93
N ARG A 123 10.22 14.96 -0.01
CA ARG A 123 10.02 14.52 -1.41
C ARG A 123 9.75 13.02 -1.48
N ALA A 124 10.47 12.21 -0.71
CA ALA A 124 10.22 10.76 -0.62
C ALA A 124 8.81 10.44 -0.06
N SER A 125 8.23 11.35 0.73
CA SER A 125 6.93 11.18 1.36
C SER A 125 5.78 11.83 0.60
N ASP A 126 6.03 12.36 -0.61
CA ASP A 126 5.04 13.11 -1.39
C ASP A 126 3.74 12.28 -1.60
N PRO A 127 2.56 12.79 -1.21
CA PRO A 127 1.29 12.08 -1.32
C PRO A 127 0.95 11.59 -2.74
N ASN A 128 1.52 12.22 -3.78
CA ASN A 128 1.32 11.84 -5.17
C ASN A 128 2.10 10.56 -5.55
N ILE A 129 3.06 10.13 -4.74
CA ILE A 129 3.80 8.89 -4.94
C ILE A 129 2.95 7.71 -4.44
N HIS A 130 2.92 6.63 -5.23
CA HIS A 130 2.20 5.42 -4.88
C HIS A 130 2.60 4.88 -3.49
N GLY A 131 1.62 4.45 -2.69
CA GLY A 131 1.82 4.05 -1.28
C GLY A 131 2.90 2.99 -1.08
N ARG A 132 2.91 1.93 -1.91
CA ARG A 132 3.96 0.90 -1.89
C ARG A 132 5.36 1.48 -2.10
N THR A 133 5.50 2.45 -2.99
CA THR A 133 6.77 3.11 -3.29
C THR A 133 7.21 4.02 -2.14
N ARG A 134 6.29 4.78 -1.54
CA ARG A 134 6.56 5.56 -0.32
C ARG A 134 7.01 4.68 0.85
N THR A 135 6.35 3.54 1.08
CA THR A 135 6.74 2.59 2.12
C THR A 135 8.15 2.05 1.88
N ARG A 136 8.52 1.78 0.62
CA ARG A 136 9.89 1.42 0.26
C ARG A 136 10.88 2.53 0.62
N TYR A 137 10.56 3.79 0.31
CA TYR A 137 11.43 4.92 0.65
C TYR A 137 11.58 5.14 2.16
N ALA A 138 10.49 4.98 2.92
CA ALA A 138 10.50 5.08 4.37
C ALA A 138 11.36 3.99 5.04
N GLY A 139 11.68 2.91 4.33
CA GLY A 139 12.56 1.85 4.80
C GLY A 139 14.04 2.26 4.86
N PHE A 140 14.46 3.30 4.13
CA PHE A 140 15.85 3.77 4.15
C PHE A 140 16.14 4.58 5.41
N SER A 141 17.22 4.23 6.11
CA SER A 141 17.66 4.94 7.30
C SER A 141 18.55 6.16 7.00
N ASN A 142 18.84 6.97 8.02
CA ASN A 142 19.77 8.13 7.90
C ASN A 142 21.20 7.74 7.47
N ASN A 143 21.58 6.46 7.58
CA ASN A 143 22.87 5.96 7.11
C ASN A 143 22.84 5.54 5.63
N GLU A 144 21.66 5.44 5.04
CA GLU A 144 21.41 4.95 3.69
C GLU A 144 20.90 6.08 2.77
N ILE A 145 21.19 7.33 3.12
CA ILE A 145 20.78 8.53 2.36
C ILE A 145 21.24 8.44 0.90
N ALA A 146 22.47 7.98 0.65
CA ALA A 146 22.98 7.78 -0.71
C ALA A 146 22.13 6.80 -1.52
N ALA A 147 21.70 5.69 -0.91
CA ALA A 147 20.83 4.72 -1.55
C ALA A 147 19.42 5.27 -1.80
N LEU A 148 18.90 6.07 -0.87
CA LEU A 148 17.62 6.77 -1.05
C LEU A 148 17.69 7.73 -2.24
N ILE A 149 18.77 8.53 -2.38
CA ILE A 149 18.97 9.45 -3.51
C ILE A 149 18.97 8.69 -4.84
N GLU A 150 19.73 7.59 -4.92
CA GLU A 150 19.82 6.76 -6.12
C GLU A 150 18.45 6.21 -6.53
N VAL A 151 17.69 5.67 -5.58
CA VAL A 151 16.38 5.09 -5.85
C VAL A 151 15.39 6.18 -6.28
N LEU A 152 15.38 7.34 -5.62
CA LEU A 152 14.51 8.46 -6.00
C LEU A 152 14.83 9.00 -7.40
N GLN A 153 16.11 9.03 -7.79
CA GLN A 153 16.51 9.39 -9.15
C GLN A 153 16.04 8.35 -10.16
N LYS A 154 16.26 7.07 -9.88
CA LYS A 154 15.86 5.96 -10.76
C LYS A 154 14.36 5.91 -10.99
N ASP A 155 13.59 6.22 -9.96
CA ASP A 155 12.12 6.28 -10.03
C ASP A 155 11.60 7.61 -10.65
N GLY A 156 12.49 8.54 -11.00
CA GLY A 156 12.14 9.82 -11.63
C GLY A 156 11.57 10.88 -10.68
N VAL A 157 11.61 10.64 -9.37
CA VAL A 157 11.18 11.61 -8.34
C VAL A 157 12.19 12.76 -8.24
N LEU A 158 13.47 12.46 -8.43
CA LEU A 158 14.54 13.46 -8.53
C LEU A 158 15.08 13.52 -9.95
N GLN A 159 15.26 14.75 -10.45
CA GLN A 159 16.02 14.99 -11.66
C GLN A 159 17.51 14.72 -11.41
N SER A 160 18.26 14.34 -12.44
CA SER A 160 19.70 14.01 -12.31
C SER A 160 20.52 15.14 -11.72
N SER A 161 20.22 16.40 -12.05
CA SER A 161 20.89 17.56 -11.46
C SER A 161 20.66 17.65 -9.95
N GLN A 162 19.41 17.46 -9.50
CA GLN A 162 19.05 17.51 -8.09
C GLN A 162 19.67 16.35 -7.31
N ALA A 163 19.67 15.15 -7.89
CA ALA A 163 20.31 13.98 -7.29
C ALA A 163 21.81 14.21 -7.10
N ASN A 164 22.49 14.85 -8.05
CA ASN A 164 23.89 15.24 -7.92
C ASN A 164 24.09 16.25 -6.78
N THR A 165 23.27 17.30 -6.69
CA THR A 165 23.37 18.28 -5.60
C THR A 165 23.12 17.65 -4.22
N PHE A 166 22.17 16.71 -4.10
CA PHE A 166 21.95 15.94 -2.86
C PHE A 166 23.17 15.08 -2.50
N ASN A 167 23.78 14.42 -3.48
CA ASN A 167 24.99 13.64 -3.27
C ASN A 167 26.17 14.53 -2.83
N ASP A 168 26.34 15.71 -3.41
CA ASP A 168 27.38 16.67 -3.00
C ASP A 168 27.20 17.10 -1.54
N ALA A 169 25.97 17.40 -1.12
CA ALA A 169 25.65 17.72 0.27
C ALA A 169 25.93 16.53 1.20
N HIS A 170 25.50 15.33 0.82
CA HIS A 170 25.71 14.11 1.61
C HIS A 170 27.20 13.76 1.76
N ASN A 171 27.99 13.95 0.70
CA ASN A 171 29.43 13.74 0.71
C ASN A 171 30.13 14.76 1.62
N LEU A 172 29.74 16.04 1.52
CA LEU A 172 30.27 17.10 2.38
C LEU A 172 29.95 16.86 3.86
N TRP A 173 28.72 16.45 4.17
CA TRP A 173 28.32 16.05 5.53
C TRP A 173 29.15 14.86 6.01
N THR A 174 29.23 13.79 5.21
CA THR A 174 29.95 12.56 5.57
C THR A 174 31.43 12.83 5.84
N TRP A 175 32.03 13.76 5.08
CA TRP A 175 33.40 14.19 5.25
C TRP A 175 33.66 14.87 6.61
N HIS A 176 32.69 15.63 7.15
CA HIS A 176 32.86 16.39 8.40
C HIS A 176 32.10 15.84 9.62
N ARG A 177 31.23 14.83 9.48
CA ARG A 177 30.31 14.37 10.56
C ARG A 177 31.02 13.94 11.85
N ASN A 178 32.24 13.44 11.76
CA ASN A 178 33.05 13.00 12.91
C ASN A 178 34.00 14.10 13.42
N GLY A 179 33.89 15.31 12.87
CA GLY A 179 34.70 16.46 13.24
C GLY A 179 36.14 16.47 12.73
N ARG A 180 36.47 15.58 11.79
CA ARG A 180 37.75 15.56 11.07
C ARG A 180 37.50 15.37 9.58
N PRO A 181 38.10 16.17 8.69
CA PRO A 181 39.04 17.27 8.96
C PRO A 181 38.37 18.51 9.57
N PRO A 182 39.16 19.47 10.11
CA PRO A 182 38.63 20.74 10.61
C PRO A 182 37.79 21.42 9.54
N MET A 183 36.57 21.76 9.91
CA MET A 183 35.63 22.43 9.03
C MET A 183 36.01 23.89 8.84
N THR A 184 36.01 24.33 7.60
CA THR A 184 36.29 25.72 7.24
C THR A 184 34.99 26.52 7.09
N GLN A 185 35.08 27.85 7.14
CA GLN A 185 33.95 28.72 6.82
C GLN A 185 33.44 28.51 5.37
N GLY A 186 34.35 28.14 4.46
CA GLY A 186 34.00 27.79 3.08
C GLY A 186 33.11 26.55 2.99
N ASP A 187 33.34 25.55 3.84
CA ASP A 187 32.51 24.33 3.88
C ASP A 187 31.10 24.62 4.41
N VAL A 188 30.99 25.48 5.43
CA VAL A 188 29.69 25.96 5.95
C VAL A 188 28.93 26.71 4.86
N GLN A 189 29.58 27.64 4.17
CA GLN A 189 28.99 28.42 3.09
C GLN A 189 28.60 27.53 1.90
N LYS A 190 29.42 26.54 1.54
CA LYS A 190 29.08 25.56 0.51
C LYS A 190 27.85 24.74 0.89
N MET A 191 27.76 24.26 2.13
CA MET A 191 26.57 23.53 2.60
C MET A 191 25.32 24.44 2.57
N ARG A 192 25.47 25.73 2.90
CA ARG A 192 24.39 26.72 2.79
C ARG A 192 23.91 26.89 1.35
N GLU A 193 24.82 26.99 0.39
CA GLU A 193 24.49 27.13 -1.03
C GLU A 193 23.74 25.89 -1.55
N LEU A 194 24.17 24.70 -1.16
CA LEU A 194 23.46 23.45 -1.46
C LEU A 194 22.06 23.44 -0.84
N ALA A 195 21.90 23.98 0.37
CA ALA A 195 20.59 24.11 1.02
C ALA A 195 19.68 25.10 0.28
N ILE A 196 20.21 26.22 -0.20
CA ILE A 196 19.47 27.20 -1.01
C ILE A 196 18.97 26.57 -2.33
N ASP A 197 19.80 25.75 -2.99
CA ASP A 197 19.44 25.09 -4.25
C ASP A 197 18.37 24.00 -4.06
N LEU A 198 18.46 23.24 -2.97
CA LEU A 198 17.62 22.06 -2.75
C LEU A 198 16.33 22.34 -1.99
N VAL A 199 16.34 23.26 -1.03
CA VAL A 199 15.24 23.48 -0.08
C VAL A 199 14.39 24.67 -0.50
N PRO A 200 13.10 24.46 -0.83
CA PRO A 200 12.20 25.57 -1.18
C PRO A 200 12.08 26.57 -0.03
N ASN A 201 12.20 27.87 -0.34
CA ASN A 201 12.11 28.98 0.64
C ASN A 201 13.13 28.90 1.78
N TYR A 202 14.32 28.36 1.53
CA TYR A 202 15.37 28.28 2.52
C TYR A 202 15.69 29.65 3.14
N ARG A 203 15.52 29.78 4.46
CA ARG A 203 15.89 30.98 5.22
C ARG A 203 17.17 30.68 5.98
N SER A 204 18.25 31.35 5.60
CA SER A 204 19.43 31.41 6.45
C SER A 204 19.13 32.35 7.61
N GLU A 205 18.87 31.81 8.79
CA GLU A 205 18.97 32.60 10.03
C GLU A 205 20.40 33.08 10.25
#